data_AF-A0A1S3GY07-F1
#
_entry.id   AF-A0A1S3GY07-F1
#
_cell.length_a   1.000
_cell.length_b   1.000
_cell.length_c   1.000
_cell.angle_alpha   90.00
_cell.angle_beta   90.00
_cell.angle_gamma   90.00
#
_symmetry.space_group_name_H-M   'P 1'
#
loop_
_entity.id
_entity.type
_entity.pdbx_description
1 polymer ?
#
loop_
_entity_poly.entity_id
_entity_poly.type
_entity_poly.pdbx_seq_one_letter_code
_entity_poly.pdbx_strand_id
1 'polypeptide(L)'
;MSDKLMELGLIANSARLMVHTVATFNSIKELNERWRSLQQLAEERSQLLGSAHEVQRFHRDADETKEWIEEKNQALNTDNYGHDLASVQALQRKHEGFERDLAALGDKVNSLGETAQRLIQSHPESAEDLKEKCTELNQAWTSLGKRADQRKAKLGDSHDLQRFLSDFR
;
A
#
# COMPACT_ATOMS: atom_id res chain seq x y z
N MET A 1 20.51 77.87 -29.10
CA MET A 1 19.15 77.49 -28.59
C MET A 1 18.73 76.12 -29.11
N SER A 2 19.01 75.80 -30.39
CA SER A 2 18.73 74.48 -31.00
C SER A 2 19.43 73.29 -30.31
N ASP A 3 20.74 73.38 -30.04
CA ASP A 3 21.50 72.25 -29.46
C ASP A 3 21.03 71.87 -28.06
N LYS A 4 20.68 72.86 -27.23
CA LYS A 4 20.17 72.65 -25.87
C LYS A 4 18.81 71.94 -25.85
N LEU A 5 17.96 72.20 -26.84
CA LEU A 5 16.67 71.51 -26.99
C LEU A 5 16.86 70.07 -27.47
N MET A 6 17.83 69.83 -28.34
CA MET A 6 18.17 68.48 -28.82
C MET A 6 18.74 67.61 -27.70
N GLU A 7 19.62 68.16 -26.87
CA GLU A 7 20.21 67.51 -25.70
C GLU A 7 19.14 67.17 -24.64
N LEU A 8 18.24 68.11 -24.34
CA LEU A 8 17.10 67.88 -23.45
C LEU A 8 16.15 66.79 -23.97
N GLY A 9 15.93 66.72 -25.29
CA GLY A 9 15.14 65.68 -25.93
C GLY A 9 15.77 64.28 -25.80
N LEU A 10 17.10 64.18 -25.95
CA LEU A 10 17.84 62.93 -25.75
C LEU A 10 17.81 62.45 -24.30
N ILE A 11 17.98 63.38 -23.35
CA ILE A 11 17.91 63.09 -21.91
C ILE A 11 16.51 62.62 -21.52
N ALA A 12 15.46 63.29 -22.00
CA ALA A 12 14.07 62.89 -21.74
C ALA A 12 13.74 61.50 -22.30
N ASN A 13 14.24 61.17 -23.50
CA ASN A 13 14.03 59.86 -24.11
C ASN A 13 14.82 58.76 -23.38
N SER A 14 16.05 59.05 -22.95
CA SER A 14 16.88 58.17 -22.13
C SER A 14 16.24 57.89 -20.76
N ALA A 15 15.74 58.93 -20.08
CA ALA A 15 15.03 58.78 -18.80
C ALA A 15 13.75 57.94 -18.96
N ARG A 16 12.98 58.17 -20.03
CA ARG A 16 11.78 57.36 -20.35
C ARG A 16 12.12 55.88 -20.58
N LEU A 17 13.19 55.59 -21.33
CA LEU A 17 13.69 54.24 -21.53
C LEU A 17 14.11 53.59 -20.20
N MET A 18 14.85 54.33 -19.36
CA MET A 18 15.30 53.84 -18.05
C MET A 18 14.12 53.45 -17.14
N VAL A 19 13.09 54.30 -17.07
CA VAL A 19 11.86 54.02 -16.30
C VAL A 19 11.16 52.77 -16.82
N HIS A 20 11.02 52.63 -18.14
CA HIS A 20 10.42 51.44 -18.75
C HIS A 20 11.26 50.17 -18.47
N THR A 21 12.58 50.25 -18.55
CA THR A 21 13.48 49.14 -18.23
C THR A 21 13.39 48.72 -16.77
N VAL A 22 13.31 49.68 -15.83
CA VAL A 22 13.13 49.38 -14.40
C VAL A 22 11.76 48.77 -14.12
N ALA A 23 10.69 49.32 -14.73
CA ALA A 23 9.34 48.78 -14.58
C ALA A 23 9.22 47.34 -15.11
N THR A 24 9.78 47.07 -16.31
CA THR A 24 9.80 45.72 -16.89
C THR A 24 10.64 44.74 -16.07
N PHE A 25 11.80 45.18 -15.55
CA PHE A 25 12.62 44.37 -14.64
C PHE A 25 11.86 43.99 -13.36
N ASN A 26 11.18 44.96 -12.74
CA ASN A 26 10.38 44.70 -11.54
C ASN A 26 9.24 43.72 -11.81
N SER A 27 8.53 43.87 -12.93
CA SER A 27 7.47 42.93 -13.33
C SER A 27 8.01 41.52 -13.59
N ILE A 28 9.17 41.38 -14.24
CA ILE A 28 9.81 40.06 -14.46
C ILE A 28 10.21 39.43 -13.13
N LYS A 29 10.75 40.22 -12.20
CA LYS A 29 11.12 39.75 -10.87
C LYS A 29 9.89 39.23 -10.11
N GLU A 30 8.82 40.02 -10.07
CA GLU A 30 7.57 39.63 -9.40
C GLU A 30 6.95 38.38 -10.05
N LEU A 31 6.95 38.29 -11.37
CA LEU A 31 6.46 37.10 -12.10
C LEU A 31 7.28 35.85 -11.73
N ASN A 32 8.61 35.98 -11.67
CA ASN A 32 9.49 34.87 -11.26
C ASN A 32 9.25 34.45 -9.81
N GLU A 33 9.01 35.39 -8.90
CA GLU A 33 8.69 35.09 -7.49
C GLU A 33 7.34 34.36 -7.38
N ARG A 34 6.31 34.85 -8.07
CA ARG A 34 4.99 34.19 -8.14
C ARG A 34 5.08 32.80 -8.76
N TRP A 35 5.86 32.64 -9.82
CA TRP A 35 6.09 31.34 -10.46
C TRP A 35 6.76 30.35 -9.51
N ARG A 36 7.82 30.76 -8.80
CA ARG A 36 8.49 29.92 -7.80
C ARG A 36 7.54 29.51 -6.67
N SER A 37 6.73 30.44 -6.18
CA SER A 37 5.73 30.13 -5.15
C SER A 37 4.68 29.13 -5.64
N LEU A 38 4.20 29.27 -6.89
CA LEU A 38 3.26 28.32 -7.48
C LEU A 38 3.89 26.93 -7.62
N GLN A 39 5.16 26.84 -8.03
CA GLN A 39 5.88 25.57 -8.12
C GLN A 39 5.99 24.88 -6.75
N GLN A 40 6.29 25.63 -5.69
CA GLN A 40 6.33 25.09 -4.33
C GLN A 40 4.96 24.58 -3.87
N LEU A 41 3.91 25.36 -4.05
CA LEU A 41 2.53 24.95 -3.69
C LEU A 41 2.08 23.71 -4.47
N ALA A 42 2.45 23.61 -5.75
CA ALA A 42 2.13 22.45 -6.58
C ALA A 42 2.86 21.19 -6.08
N GLU A 43 4.13 21.32 -5.71
CA GLU A 43 4.93 20.22 -5.14
C GLU A 43 4.37 19.75 -3.80
N GLU A 44 4.10 20.68 -2.87
CA GLU A 44 3.49 20.37 -1.57
C GLU A 44 2.15 19.64 -1.74
N ARG A 45 1.30 20.11 -2.66
CA ARG A 45 0.03 19.46 -2.97
C ARG A 45 0.22 18.07 -3.57
N SER A 46 1.20 17.88 -4.46
CA SER A 46 1.50 16.58 -5.05
C SER A 46 1.95 15.59 -3.97
N GLN A 47 2.79 16.04 -3.03
CA GLN A 47 3.27 15.22 -1.93
C GLN A 47 2.11 14.82 -1.02
N LEU A 48 1.24 15.76 -0.61
CA LEU A 48 0.05 15.47 0.21
C LEU A 48 -0.88 14.46 -0.45
N LEU A 49 -1.16 14.62 -1.75
CA LEU A 49 -2.02 13.70 -2.50
C LEU A 49 -1.39 12.31 -2.64
N GLY A 50 -0.09 12.24 -2.93
CA GLY A 50 0.65 10.98 -2.98
C GLY A 50 0.60 10.24 -1.64
N SER A 51 0.84 10.99 -0.56
CA SER A 51 0.81 10.48 0.82
C SER A 51 -0.58 9.93 1.19
N ALA A 52 -1.65 10.69 0.96
CA ALA A 52 -3.01 10.23 1.22
C ALA A 52 -3.41 9.01 0.36
N HIS A 53 -2.92 8.94 -0.88
CA HIS A 53 -3.17 7.80 -1.76
C HIS A 53 -2.52 6.51 -1.24
N GLU A 54 -1.34 6.58 -0.61
CA GLU A 54 -0.71 5.39 -0.01
C GLU A 54 -1.54 4.78 1.12
N VAL A 55 -2.10 5.62 2.00
CA VAL A 55 -3.01 5.18 3.08
C VAL A 55 -4.24 4.48 2.51
N GLN A 56 -4.90 5.09 1.53
CA GLN A 56 -6.10 4.50 0.91
C GLN A 56 -5.79 3.19 0.19
N ARG A 57 -4.64 3.12 -0.50
CA ARG A 57 -4.19 1.89 -1.14
C ARG A 57 -3.94 0.79 -0.12
N PHE A 58 -3.32 1.10 1.01
CA PHE A 58 -3.14 0.12 2.10
C PHE A 58 -4.48 -0.43 2.59
N HIS A 59 -5.47 0.44 2.85
CA HIS A 59 -6.79 -0.01 3.31
C HIS A 59 -7.42 -1.00 2.34
N ARG A 60 -7.44 -0.66 1.05
CA ARG A 60 -7.98 -1.54 0.00
C ARG A 60 -7.23 -2.86 -0.07
N ASP A 61 -5.90 -2.81 -0.18
CA ASP A 61 -5.08 -4.02 -0.32
C ASP A 61 -5.20 -4.92 0.93
N ALA A 62 -5.40 -4.34 2.13
CA ALA A 62 -5.65 -5.07 3.37
C ALA A 62 -7.05 -5.72 3.40
N ASP A 63 -8.09 -5.02 2.92
CA ASP A 63 -9.44 -5.57 2.80
C ASP A 63 -9.50 -6.74 1.83
N GLU A 64 -8.95 -6.58 0.62
CA GLU A 64 -8.87 -7.65 -0.37
C GLU A 64 -8.13 -8.88 0.18
N THR A 65 -7.04 -8.66 0.92
CA THR A 65 -6.29 -9.75 1.56
C THR A 65 -7.12 -10.44 2.66
N LYS A 66 -7.89 -9.67 3.44
CA LYS A 66 -8.77 -10.20 4.48
C LYS A 66 -9.92 -11.04 3.90
N GLU A 67 -10.50 -10.61 2.78
CA GLU A 67 -11.49 -11.38 2.03
C GLU A 67 -10.91 -12.72 1.57
N TRP A 68 -9.70 -12.73 1.01
CA TRP A 68 -9.03 -13.97 0.61
C TRP A 68 -8.73 -14.90 1.80
N ILE A 69 -8.33 -14.34 2.95
CA ILE A 69 -8.16 -15.11 4.19
C ILE A 69 -9.49 -15.77 4.59
N GLU A 70 -10.60 -15.05 4.49
CA GLU A 70 -11.92 -15.58 4.81
C GLU A 70 -12.36 -16.68 3.84
N GLU A 71 -12.11 -16.53 2.53
CA GLU A 71 -12.35 -17.59 1.54
C GLU A 71 -11.56 -18.87 1.86
N LYS A 72 -10.27 -18.72 2.21
CA LYS A 72 -9.43 -19.87 2.62
C LYS A 72 -9.94 -20.50 3.92
N ASN A 73 -10.42 -19.69 4.87
CA ASN A 73 -11.08 -20.17 6.09
C ASN A 73 -12.34 -20.99 5.78
N GLN A 74 -13.17 -20.54 4.84
CA GLN A 74 -14.36 -21.27 4.43
C GLN A 74 -14.01 -22.59 3.74
N ALA A 75 -12.93 -22.64 2.96
CA ALA A 75 -12.44 -23.87 2.35
C ALA A 75 -12.01 -24.94 3.38
N LEU A 76 -11.69 -24.54 4.61
CA LEU A 76 -11.38 -25.44 5.73
C LEU A 76 -12.62 -25.92 6.50
N ASN A 77 -13.83 -25.41 6.20
CA ASN A 77 -15.10 -25.87 6.81
C ASN A 77 -15.55 -27.22 6.24
N THR A 78 -14.71 -28.25 6.37
CA THR A 78 -15.06 -29.61 5.97
C THR A 78 -14.48 -30.63 6.93
N ASP A 79 -15.34 -31.52 7.42
CA ASP A 79 -14.96 -32.64 8.28
C ASP A 79 -14.69 -33.93 7.49
N ASN A 80 -14.41 -33.81 6.20
CA ASN A 80 -13.90 -34.94 5.43
C ASN A 80 -12.41 -35.15 5.69
N TYR A 81 -12.09 -36.29 6.31
CA TYR A 81 -10.73 -36.74 6.60
C TYR A 81 -10.33 -38.02 5.87
N GLY A 82 -11.19 -38.58 5.00
CA GLY A 82 -10.93 -39.82 4.26
C GLY A 82 -11.46 -41.06 4.97
N HIS A 83 -11.79 -42.10 4.19
CA HIS A 83 -12.41 -43.35 4.68
C HIS A 83 -11.58 -44.60 4.37
N ASP A 84 -10.49 -44.43 3.61
CA ASP A 84 -9.49 -45.44 3.28
C ASP A 84 -8.13 -44.76 3.04
N LEU A 85 -7.06 -45.55 2.96
CA LEU A 85 -5.70 -44.99 2.84
C LEU A 85 -5.54 -44.11 1.59
N ALA A 86 -6.13 -44.51 0.47
CA ALA A 86 -6.02 -43.76 -0.79
C ALA A 86 -6.70 -42.38 -0.72
N SER A 87 -7.90 -42.31 -0.14
CA SER A 87 -8.65 -41.06 0.03
C SER A 87 -7.98 -40.11 1.02
N VAL A 88 -7.41 -40.61 2.12
CA VAL A 88 -6.65 -39.76 3.06
C VAL A 88 -5.41 -39.18 2.38
N GLN A 89 -4.64 -40.00 1.65
CA GLN A 89 -3.45 -39.53 0.93
C GLN A 89 -3.79 -38.47 -0.13
N ALA A 90 -4.93 -38.62 -0.82
CA ALA A 90 -5.40 -37.60 -1.76
C ALA A 90 -5.75 -36.28 -1.04
N LEU A 91 -6.40 -36.36 0.12
CA LEU A 91 -6.71 -35.18 0.94
C LEU A 91 -5.45 -34.51 1.50
N GLN A 92 -4.43 -35.27 1.92
CA GLN A 92 -3.14 -34.75 2.34
C GLN A 92 -2.45 -33.96 1.22
N ARG A 93 -2.36 -34.52 0.00
CA ARG A 93 -1.80 -33.81 -1.17
C ARG A 93 -2.57 -32.53 -1.51
N LYS A 94 -3.90 -32.57 -1.40
CA LYS A 94 -4.73 -31.37 -1.58
C LYS A 94 -4.41 -30.32 -0.51
N HIS A 95 -4.22 -30.75 0.74
CA HIS A 95 -3.86 -29.85 1.83
C HIS A 95 -2.45 -29.27 1.70
N GLU A 96 -1.47 -30.03 1.20
CA GLU A 96 -0.15 -29.48 0.85
C GLU A 96 -0.24 -28.37 -0.21
N GLY A 97 -1.15 -28.52 -1.18
CA GLY A 97 -1.47 -27.46 -2.14
C GLY A 97 -2.03 -26.21 -1.46
N PHE A 98 -2.95 -26.42 -0.52
CA PHE A 98 -3.49 -25.33 0.29
C PHE A 98 -2.41 -24.63 1.13
N GLU A 99 -1.48 -25.37 1.74
CA GLU A 99 -0.37 -24.79 2.51
C GLU A 99 0.58 -23.94 1.63
N ARG A 100 0.79 -24.32 0.37
CA ARG A 100 1.54 -23.48 -0.58
C ARG A 100 0.82 -22.16 -0.89
N ASP A 101 -0.50 -22.19 -1.06
CA ASP A 101 -1.28 -20.97 -1.21
C ASP A 101 -1.18 -20.09 0.04
N LEU A 102 -1.19 -20.70 1.22
CA LEU A 102 -1.01 -19.97 2.48
C LEU A 102 0.38 -19.33 2.55
N ALA A 103 1.44 -19.98 2.11
CA ALA A 103 2.78 -19.37 2.13
C ALA A 103 2.80 -18.04 1.35
N ALA A 104 2.24 -18.01 0.14
CA ALA A 104 2.16 -16.79 -0.66
C ALA A 104 1.27 -15.71 0.00
N LEU A 105 0.17 -16.11 0.64
CA LEU A 105 -0.70 -15.19 1.39
C LEU A 105 0.01 -14.63 2.63
N GLY A 106 0.82 -15.44 3.31
CA GLY A 106 1.66 -15.02 4.44
C GLY A 106 2.68 -13.97 4.04
N ASP A 107 3.35 -14.13 2.89
CA ASP A 107 4.27 -13.11 2.35
C ASP A 107 3.54 -11.78 2.09
N LYS A 108 2.32 -11.83 1.57
CA LYS A 108 1.48 -10.65 1.35
C LYS A 108 1.08 -9.97 2.67
N VAL A 109 0.67 -10.74 3.68
CA VAL A 109 0.34 -10.22 5.02
C VAL A 109 1.56 -9.54 5.66
N ASN A 110 2.73 -10.16 5.57
CA ASN A 110 3.98 -9.58 6.07
C ASN A 110 4.31 -8.25 5.39
N SER A 111 4.23 -8.19 4.06
CA SER A 111 4.47 -6.96 3.28
C SER A 111 3.48 -5.84 3.63
N LEU A 112 2.20 -6.18 3.87
CA LEU A 112 1.20 -5.23 4.35
C LEU A 112 1.50 -4.75 5.77
N GLY A 113 1.99 -5.61 6.65
CA GLY A 113 2.45 -5.24 7.99
C GLY A 113 3.60 -4.23 7.97
N GLU A 114 4.60 -4.44 7.12
CA GLU A 114 5.71 -3.49 6.92
C GLU A 114 5.22 -2.14 6.36
N THR A 115 4.28 -2.19 5.42
CA THR A 115 3.66 -0.99 4.85
C THR A 115 2.87 -0.23 5.91
N ALA A 116 2.08 -0.93 6.72
CA ALA A 116 1.33 -0.33 7.83
C ALA A 116 2.28 0.37 8.82
N GLN A 117 3.38 -0.28 9.22
CA GLN A 117 4.35 0.32 10.14
C GLN A 117 4.96 1.62 9.59
N ARG A 118 5.27 1.66 8.29
CA ARG A 118 5.79 2.86 7.63
C ARG A 118 4.73 3.98 7.63
N LEU A 119 3.50 3.64 7.25
CA LEU A 119 2.39 4.61 7.19
C LEU A 119 2.00 5.15 8.56
N ILE A 120 2.05 4.32 9.62
CA ILE A 120 1.81 4.76 11.00
C ILE A 120 2.82 5.83 11.44
N GLN A 121 4.07 5.75 10.96
CA GLN A 121 5.11 6.73 11.29
C GLN A 121 4.95 8.02 10.47
N SER A 122 4.56 7.92 9.20
CA SER A 122 4.41 9.08 8.31
C SER A 122 3.05 9.78 8.42
N HIS A 123 2.04 9.09 8.96
CA HIS A 123 0.65 9.58 9.11
C HIS A 123 0.12 9.42 10.55
N PRO A 124 0.60 10.23 11.51
CA PRO A 124 0.09 10.20 12.88
C PRO A 124 -1.42 10.38 12.98
N GLU A 125 -2.02 11.12 12.05
CA GLU A 125 -3.46 11.39 11.96
C GLU A 125 -4.30 10.14 11.65
N SER A 126 -3.74 9.14 10.98
CA SER A 126 -4.40 7.88 10.62
C SER A 126 -3.80 6.68 11.37
N ALA A 127 -2.88 6.92 12.31
CA ALA A 127 -2.11 5.88 12.97
C ALA A 127 -2.97 4.87 13.72
N GLU A 128 -4.07 5.30 14.34
CA GLU A 128 -4.96 4.40 15.08
C GLU A 128 -5.70 3.45 14.13
N ASP A 129 -6.37 3.99 13.11
CA ASP A 129 -7.08 3.21 12.09
C ASP A 129 -6.15 2.22 11.37
N LEU A 130 -4.92 2.63 11.05
CA LEU A 130 -3.90 1.77 10.44
C LEU A 130 -3.48 0.62 11.36
N LYS A 131 -3.32 0.88 12.67
CA LYS A 131 -2.99 -0.15 13.67
C LYS A 131 -4.13 -1.13 13.86
N GLU A 132 -5.36 -0.62 13.94
CA GLU A 132 -6.56 -1.46 14.06
C GLU A 132 -6.66 -2.40 12.87
N LYS A 133 -6.61 -1.87 11.64
CA LYS A 133 -6.64 -2.65 10.40
C LYS A 133 -5.55 -3.73 10.34
N CYS A 134 -4.33 -3.37 10.71
CA CYS A 134 -3.20 -4.30 10.76
C CYS A 134 -3.42 -5.41 11.82
N THR A 135 -3.97 -5.05 12.97
CA THR A 135 -4.29 -5.99 14.04
C THR A 135 -5.35 -6.99 13.59
N GLU A 136 -6.44 -6.53 12.97
CA GLU A 136 -7.49 -7.39 12.43
C GLU A 136 -6.96 -8.37 11.38
N LEU A 137 -6.15 -7.88 10.44
CA LEU A 137 -5.57 -8.72 9.39
C LEU A 137 -4.68 -9.82 10.00
N ASN A 138 -3.83 -9.45 10.96
CA ASN A 138 -2.95 -10.41 11.65
C ASN A 138 -3.72 -11.43 12.50
N GLN A 139 -4.81 -11.01 13.15
CA GLN A 139 -5.68 -11.92 13.89
C GLN A 139 -6.37 -12.93 12.96
N ALA A 140 -6.91 -12.46 11.83
CA ALA A 140 -7.53 -13.32 10.82
C ALA A 140 -6.51 -14.33 10.25
N TRP A 141 -5.30 -13.85 9.91
CA TRP A 141 -4.19 -14.68 9.44
C TRP A 141 -3.79 -15.75 10.47
N THR A 142 -3.60 -15.36 11.73
CA THR A 142 -3.24 -16.28 12.82
C THR A 142 -4.32 -17.34 13.05
N SER A 143 -5.59 -16.94 12.96
CA SER A 143 -6.72 -17.88 13.06
C SER A 143 -6.72 -18.90 11.92
N LEU A 144 -6.53 -18.45 10.67
CA LEU A 144 -6.45 -19.32 9.50
C LEU A 144 -5.29 -20.32 9.63
N GLY A 145 -4.10 -19.86 10.05
CA GLY A 145 -2.94 -20.73 10.29
C GLY A 145 -3.24 -21.84 11.30
N LYS A 146 -3.82 -21.49 12.46
CA LYS A 146 -4.22 -22.48 13.47
C LYS A 146 -5.21 -23.51 12.92
N ARG A 147 -6.17 -23.09 12.10
CA ARG A 147 -7.15 -24.01 11.49
C ARG A 147 -6.53 -24.91 10.45
N ALA A 148 -5.57 -24.42 9.67
CA ALA A 148 -4.80 -25.23 8.73
C ALA A 148 -4.00 -26.31 9.47
N ASP A 149 -3.28 -25.93 10.53
CA ASP A 149 -2.52 -26.87 11.37
C ASP A 149 -3.41 -27.94 12.00
N GLN A 150 -4.58 -27.54 12.54
CA GLN A 150 -5.56 -28.49 13.08
C GLN A 150 -6.05 -29.48 12.03
N ARG A 151 -6.32 -29.01 10.80
CA ARG A 151 -6.73 -29.90 9.70
C ARG A 151 -5.61 -30.87 9.33
N LYS A 152 -4.36 -30.39 9.25
CA LYS A 152 -3.19 -31.21 8.97
C LYS A 152 -3.02 -32.34 9.99
N ALA A 153 -3.15 -32.00 11.28
CA ALA A 153 -3.09 -32.99 12.37
C ALA A 153 -4.17 -34.07 12.21
N LYS A 154 -5.43 -33.68 12.02
CA LYS A 154 -6.54 -34.64 11.82
C LYS A 154 -6.37 -35.53 10.58
N LEU A 155 -5.82 -34.99 9.49
CA LEU A 155 -5.49 -35.78 8.30
C LEU A 155 -4.34 -36.76 8.58
N GLY A 156 -3.37 -36.39 9.42
CA GLY A 156 -2.33 -37.29 9.92
C GLY A 156 -2.90 -38.43 10.76
N ASP A 157 -3.74 -38.11 11.75
CA ASP A 157 -4.39 -39.11 12.60
C ASP A 157 -5.24 -40.10 11.78
N SER A 158 -5.99 -39.58 10.80
CA SER A 158 -6.78 -40.42 9.90
C SER A 158 -5.90 -41.32 9.03
N HIS A 159 -4.78 -40.79 8.53
CA HIS A 159 -3.84 -41.56 7.71
C HIS A 159 -3.28 -42.74 8.51
N ASP A 160 -2.84 -42.49 9.74
CA ASP A 160 -2.24 -43.51 10.60
C ASP A 160 -3.25 -44.60 10.96
N LEU A 161 -4.50 -44.20 11.25
CA LEU A 161 -5.61 -45.14 11.47
C LEU A 161 -5.86 -46.01 10.23
N GLN A 162 -5.99 -45.41 9.05
CA GLN A 162 -6.30 -46.14 7.82
C GLN A 162 -5.15 -47.06 7.41
N ARG A 163 -3.91 -46.63 7.61
CA ARG A 163 -2.72 -47.47 7.40
C ARG A 163 -2.72 -48.69 8.31
N PHE A 164 -2.97 -48.49 9.60
CA PHE A 164 -3.11 -49.59 10.56
C PHE A 164 -4.19 -50.56 10.08
N LEU A 165 -5.41 -50.08 9.77
CA LEU A 165 -6.49 -50.94 9.30
C LEU A 165 -6.18 -51.69 8.00
N SER A 166 -5.39 -51.11 7.09
CA SER A 166 -4.97 -51.79 5.87
C SER A 166 -3.92 -52.88 6.09
N ASP A 167 -3.09 -52.76 7.12
CA ASP A 167 -2.04 -53.74 7.43
C ASP A 167 -2.61 -55.04 8.05
N PHE A 168 -3.83 -55.00 8.59
CA PHE A 168 -4.53 -56.14 9.23
C PHE A 168 -5.67 -56.73 8.39
N ARG A 169 -5.75 -56.39 7.10
CA ARG A 169 -6.77 -56.88 6.17
C ARG A 169 -6.21 -57.89 5.19
#